data_AF-A0A2V3JS43-F1
#
_entry.id   AF-A0A2V3JS43-F1
#
_cell.length_a   1.000
_cell.length_b   1.000
_cell.length_c   1.000
_cell.angle_alpha   90.00
_cell.angle_beta   90.00
_cell.angle_gamma   90.00
#
_symmetry.space_group_name_H-M   'P 1'
#
loop_
_entity.id
_entity.type
_entity.pdbx_description
1 polymer ?
#
loop_
_entity_poly.entity_id
_entity_poly.type
_entity_poly.pdbx_seq_one_letter_code
_entity_poly.pdbx_strand_id
1 'polypeptide(L)' 'MTRLLLAAATLVAVLAAAGVGAGAEWDVYPGGSIQATVNAASPGDTICVHEGTYVENVDVASRSR' A
#
# COMPACT_ATOMS: atom_id res chain seq x y z
N MET A 1 8.16 -40.20 -16.31
CA MET A 1 7.24 -39.86 -15.21
C MET A 1 7.93 -39.00 -14.15
N THR A 2 9.13 -39.36 -13.69
CA THR A 2 9.91 -38.59 -12.68
C THR A 2 10.25 -37.15 -13.08
N ARG A 3 10.59 -36.90 -14.35
CA ARG A 3 10.92 -35.53 -14.84
C ARG A 3 9.71 -34.60 -14.87
N LEU A 4 8.52 -35.14 -15.12
CA LEU A 4 7.26 -34.40 -15.10
C LEU A 4 6.87 -34.02 -13.67
N LEU A 5 7.07 -34.96 -12.73
CA LEU A 5 6.83 -34.74 -11.30
C LEU A 5 7.79 -33.70 -10.71
N LEU A 6 9.07 -33.72 -11.11
CA LEU A 6 10.06 -32.71 -10.71
C LEU A 6 9.70 -31.31 -11.26
N ALA A 7 9.29 -31.21 -12.53
CA ALA A 7 8.87 -29.95 -13.14
C ALA A 7 7.63 -29.35 -12.44
N ALA A 8 6.64 -30.18 -12.11
CA ALA A 8 5.46 -29.75 -11.36
C ALA A 8 5.82 -29.27 -9.94
N ALA A 9 6.71 -29.99 -9.23
CA ALA A 9 7.16 -29.60 -7.89
C ALA A 9 7.92 -28.26 -7.92
N THR A 10 8.77 -28.02 -8.92
CA THR A 10 9.46 -26.74 -9.08
C THR A 10 8.51 -25.59 -9.40
N LEU A 11 7.49 -25.82 -10.22
CA LEU A 11 6.49 -24.79 -10.54
C LEU A 11 5.66 -24.39 -9.32
N VAL A 12 5.26 -25.37 -8.50
CA VAL A 12 4.54 -25.12 -7.24
C VAL A 12 5.40 -24.34 -6.25
N ALA A 13 6.69 -24.69 -6.13
CA ALA A 13 7.62 -23.95 -5.28
C ALA A 13 7.83 -22.50 -5.74
N VAL A 14 7.89 -22.25 -7.05
CA VAL A 14 8.00 -20.90 -7.63
C VAL A 14 6.73 -20.07 -7.37
N LEU A 15 5.55 -20.67 -7.53
CA LEU A 15 4.28 -20.00 -7.26
C LEU A 15 4.10 -19.67 -5.77
N ALA A 16 4.51 -20.55 -4.86
CA ALA A 16 4.45 -20.30 -3.42
C ALA A 16 5.45 -19.23 -2.95
N ALA A 17 6.54 -19.01 -3.69
CA ALA A 17 7.52 -17.97 -3.40
C ALA A 17 7.15 -16.59 -3.99
N ALA A 18 6.17 -16.52 -4.88
CA ALA A 18 5.64 -15.27 -5.41
C ALA A 18 4.71 -14.61 -4.37
N GLY A 19 5.31 -14.04 -3.32
CA GLY A 19 4.58 -13.22 -2.36
C GLY A 19 4.05 -11.96 -3.05
N VAL A 20 2.74 -11.88 -3.26
CA VAL A 20 2.10 -10.59 -3.52
C VAL A 20 2.06 -9.84 -2.19
N GLY A 21 2.96 -8.88 -2.01
CA GLY A 21 2.89 -7.97 -0.87
C GLY A 21 1.71 -7.03 -1.07
N ALA A 22 0.59 -7.28 -0.40
CA ALA A 22 -0.45 -6.27 -0.23
C ALA A 22 0.04 -5.31 0.85
N GLY A 23 0.11 -4.00 0.55
CA GLY A 23 0.33 -2.99 1.58
C GLY A 23 -0.89 -2.88 2.49
N ALA A 24 -0.70 -2.28 3.67
CA ALA A 24 -1.77 -2.07 4.63
C ALA A 24 -2.78 -1.03 4.13
N GLU A 25 -4.01 -1.10 4.64
CA GLU A 25 -5.05 -0.12 4.39
C GLU A 25 -5.26 0.75 5.63
N TRP A 26 -5.29 2.07 5.43
CA TRP A 26 -5.46 3.07 6.47
C TRP A 26 -6.70 3.93 6.22
N ASP A 27 -7.64 3.94 7.17
CA ASP A 27 -8.80 4.81 7.11
C ASP A 27 -8.57 6.12 7.86
N VAL A 28 -8.86 7.25 7.21
CA VAL A 28 -8.81 8.58 7.82
C VAL A 28 -10.18 9.20 7.81
N TYR A 29 -10.76 9.43 8.99
CA TYR A 29 -12.05 10.09 9.16
C TYR A 29 -11.89 11.57 9.52
N PRO A 30 -12.89 12.44 9.23
CA PRO A 30 -12.86 13.84 9.61
C PRO A 30 -12.58 14.03 11.11
N GLY A 31 -11.72 15.00 11.45
CA GLY A 31 -11.20 15.19 12.81
C GLY A 31 -9.88 14.43 13.09
N GLY A 32 -9.50 13.49 12.22
CA GLY A 32 -8.15 12.93 12.16
C GLY A 32 -7.18 13.81 11.36
N SER A 33 -5.91 13.38 11.28
CA SER A 33 -4.89 14.03 10.45
C SER A 33 -4.44 13.15 9.28
N ILE A 34 -4.50 13.72 8.08
CA ILE A 34 -4.02 13.08 6.86
C ILE A 34 -2.50 13.02 6.90
N GLN A 35 -1.80 14.10 7.27
CA GLN A 35 -0.34 14.12 7.32
C GLN A 35 0.23 13.10 8.32
N ALA A 36 -0.41 12.91 9.48
CA ALA A 36 0.03 11.90 10.44
C ALA A 36 -0.06 10.48 9.87
N THR A 37 -1.12 10.19 9.11
CA THR A 37 -1.31 8.89 8.46
C THR A 37 -0.30 8.67 7.35
N VAL A 38 -0.03 9.69 6.53
CA VAL A 38 1.03 9.66 5.50
C VAL A 38 2.40 9.37 6.10
N ASN A 39 2.71 9.96 7.27
CA ASN A 39 3.99 9.73 7.94
C ASN A 39 4.12 8.30 8.51
N ALA A 40 3.00 7.65 8.84
CA ALA A 40 2.97 6.30 9.38
C ALA A 40 2.92 5.21 8.30
N ALA A 41 2.39 5.52 7.12
CA ALA A 41 2.22 4.59 6.02
C ALA A 41 3.56 4.13 5.45
N SER A 42 3.62 2.86 5.07
CA SER A 42 4.76 2.24 4.39
C SER A 42 4.57 2.24 2.86
N PRO A 43 5.64 2.11 2.07
CA PRO A 43 5.53 1.96 0.62
C PRO A 43 4.62 0.79 0.24
N GLY A 44 3.61 1.06 -0.57
CA GLY A 44 2.61 0.07 -1.01
C GLY A 44 1.30 0.11 -0.20
N ASP A 45 1.27 0.82 0.94
CA ASP A 45 0.05 1.03 1.69
C ASP A 45 -0.94 1.92 0.92
N THR A 46 -2.23 1.73 1.19
CA THR A 46 -3.32 2.55 0.66
C THR A 46 -3.96 3.34 1.80
N ILE A 47 -4.11 4.65 1.60
CA ILE A 47 -4.80 5.53 2.57
C ILE A 47 -6.16 5.91 1.98
N CYS A 48 -7.23 5.48 2.64
CA CYS A 48 -8.62 5.81 2.33
C CYS A 48 -9.05 7.03 3.15
N VAL A 49 -9.21 8.18 2.49
CA VAL A 49 -9.69 9.42 3.13
C VAL A 49 -11.19 9.50 2.94
N HIS A 50 -11.92 9.46 4.05
CA HIS A 50 -13.38 9.57 4.05
C HIS A 50 -13.83 10.99 3.74
N GLU A 51 -15.09 11.14 3.32
CA GLU A 51 -15.65 12.44 3.02
C GLU A 51 -15.70 13.33 4.27
N GLY A 52 -15.30 14.60 4.11
CA GLY A 52 -15.44 15.62 5.14
C GLY A 52 -14.36 16.70 5.09
N THR A 53 -14.28 17.48 6.16
CA THR A 53 -13.32 18.60 6.27
C THR A 53 -12.21 18.24 7.24
N TYR A 54 -10.97 18.46 6.79
CA TYR A 54 -9.76 18.17 7.54
C TYR A 54 -9.01 19.47 7.80
N VAL A 55 -8.66 19.72 9.05
CA VAL A 55 -7.83 20.86 9.44
C VAL A 55 -6.38 20.40 9.41
N GLU A 56 -5.69 20.71 8.31
CA GLU A 56 -4.31 20.31 8.07
C GLU A 56 -3.38 21.52 8.01
N ASN A 57 -2.12 21.33 8.40
CA ASN A 57 -1.07 22.32 8.22
C ASN A 57 -0.33 22.04 6.90
N VAL A 58 -0.80 22.64 5.81
CA VAL A 58 -0.27 22.42 4.46
C VAL A 58 0.75 23.48 4.05
N ASP A 59 1.88 23.03 3.49
CA ASP A 59 2.83 23.92 2.83
C ASP A 59 2.46 24.08 1.35
N VAL A 60 2.18 25.32 0.93
CA VAL A 60 1.70 25.64 -0.42
C VAL A 60 2.76 26.47 -1.13
N ALA A 61 3.59 25.80 -1.94
CA ALA A 61 4.55 26.48 -2.79
C ALA A 61 3.88 27.02 -4.07
N SER A 62 3.93 28.34 -4.26
CA SER A 62 3.52 28.98 -5.51
C SER A 62 4.47 28.59 -6.64
N ARG A 63 3.95 27.89 -7.66
CA ARG A 63 4.69 27.70 -8.92
C ARG A 63 4.55 28.96 -9.79
N SER A 64 5.62 29.75 -9.89
CA SER A 64 5.73 30.81 -10.90
C SER A 64 5.76 30.17 -12.29
N ARG A 65 4.75 30.44 -13.11
CA ARG A 65 4.78 30.11 -14.55
C ARG A 65 5.51 31.20 -15.32
#